data_AF-A0A5N5X3G2-F1
#
_entry.id   AF-A0A5N5X3G2-F1
#
_cell.length_a   1.000
_cell.length_b   1.000
_cell.length_c   1.000
_cell.angle_alpha   90.00
_cell.angle_beta   90.00
_cell.angle_gamma   90.00
#
_symmetry.space_group_name_H-M   'P 1'
#
loop_
_entity.id
_entity.type
_entity.pdbx_description
1 polymer ?
#
loop_
_entity_poly.entity_id
_entity_poly.type
_entity_poly.pdbx_seq_one_letter_code
_entity_poly.pdbx_strand_id
1 'polypeptide(L)'
;MVSSTTITQLPDLAGLNTFTRSLSSADIKSCVAVENTFPKQERCSEEKFQYHLTMCPELTLGLFINTSSTSPVLIGHVIATRSSATRVTDGSMEMPANWQSLPVDKVASVNGRIIGSEPIGGSVAVNSLAVVRILGVGVWLLRGS
;
A
#
# COMPACT_ATOMS: atom_id res chain seq x y z
N MET A 1 -24.40 -19.30 -17.69
CA MET A 1 -23.80 -18.04 -18.20
C MET A 1 -22.58 -17.73 -17.36
N VAL A 2 -21.40 -18.06 -17.87
CA VAL A 2 -20.13 -17.70 -17.22
C VAL A 2 -19.83 -16.28 -17.68
N SER A 3 -19.94 -15.31 -16.79
CA SER A 3 -19.55 -13.94 -17.08
C SER A 3 -18.04 -13.92 -17.28
N SER A 4 -17.59 -13.79 -18.52
CA SER A 4 -16.19 -13.56 -18.83
C SER A 4 -15.77 -12.25 -18.16
N THR A 5 -15.02 -12.34 -17.07
CA THR A 5 -14.34 -11.20 -16.47
C THR A 5 -13.25 -10.78 -17.45
N THR A 6 -13.59 -9.93 -18.41
CA THR A 6 -12.60 -9.29 -19.26
C THR A 6 -11.74 -8.45 -18.33
N ILE A 7 -10.53 -8.94 -18.03
CA ILE A 7 -9.48 -8.11 -17.45
C ILE A 7 -9.31 -6.97 -18.45
N THR A 8 -9.81 -5.79 -18.11
CA THR A 8 -9.62 -4.57 -18.89
C THR A 8 -8.12 -4.38 -19.01
N GLN A 9 -7.52 -4.76 -20.14
CA GLN A 9 -6.14 -4.44 -20.42
C GLN A 9 -6.03 -2.91 -20.32
N LEU A 10 -5.06 -2.43 -19.54
CA LEU A 10 -4.69 -1.03 -19.47
C LEU A 10 -3.67 -0.78 -20.60
N PRO A 11 -4.10 -0.34 -21.81
CA PRO A 11 -3.18 -0.14 -22.93
C PRO A 11 -2.08 0.89 -22.62
N ASP A 12 -2.33 1.82 -21.70
CA ASP A 12 -1.35 2.82 -21.24
C ASP A 12 -0.17 2.21 -20.46
N LEU A 13 -0.27 0.96 -20.00
CA LEU A 13 0.85 0.21 -19.42
C LEU A 13 1.62 -0.64 -20.44
N ALA A 14 1.11 -0.76 -21.67
CA ALA A 14 1.77 -1.56 -22.71
C ALA A 14 3.14 -0.96 -23.04
N GLY A 15 4.19 -1.76 -22.84
CA GLY A 15 5.58 -1.35 -23.06
C GLY A 15 6.31 -0.83 -21.81
N LEU A 16 5.63 -0.69 -20.67
CA LEU A 16 6.30 -0.42 -19.39
C LEU A 16 6.74 -1.74 -18.76
N ASN A 17 8.01 -1.84 -18.37
CA ASN A 17 8.55 -3.00 -17.67
C ASN A 17 8.11 -2.94 -16.19
N THR A 18 6.85 -3.26 -15.93
CA THR A 18 6.23 -3.20 -14.61
C THR A 18 6.33 -4.53 -13.87
N PHE A 19 6.50 -4.49 -12.55
CA PHE A 19 6.43 -5.66 -11.69
C PHE A 19 5.86 -5.31 -10.32
N THR A 20 5.38 -6.32 -9.59
CA THR A 20 4.92 -6.17 -8.22
C THR A 20 5.86 -6.86 -7.25
N ARG A 21 6.06 -6.28 -6.06
CA ARG A 21 6.75 -6.95 -4.95
C ARG A 21 6.25 -6.46 -3.61
N SER A 22 6.49 -7.22 -2.55
CA SER A 22 6.23 -6.75 -1.18
C SER A 22 7.04 -5.48 -0.88
N LEU A 23 6.44 -4.60 -0.09
CA LEU A 23 7.08 -3.37 0.37
C LEU A 23 7.98 -3.66 1.57
N SER A 24 9.03 -2.86 1.71
CA SER A 24 9.99 -2.93 2.81
C SER A 24 10.21 -1.55 3.39
N SER A 25 10.87 -1.44 4.54
CA SER A 25 11.20 -0.15 5.16
C SER A 25 11.98 0.80 4.22
N ALA A 26 12.72 0.27 3.24
CA ALA A 26 13.39 1.09 2.22
C ALA A 26 12.41 1.85 1.30
N ASP A 27 11.16 1.39 1.20
CA ASP A 27 10.14 1.94 0.31
C ASP A 27 9.27 3.02 0.95
N ILE A 28 9.43 3.30 2.25
CA ILE A 28 8.57 4.22 3.01
C ILE A 28 8.49 5.59 2.34
N LYS A 29 9.62 6.15 1.92
CA LYS A 29 9.65 7.47 1.27
C LYS A 29 8.92 7.47 -0.07
N SER A 30 9.03 6.37 -0.82
CA SER A 30 8.29 6.17 -2.06
C SER A 30 6.78 6.06 -1.82
N CYS A 31 6.36 5.36 -0.77
CA CYS A 31 4.94 5.24 -0.39
C CYS A 31 4.34 6.60 -0.02
N VAL A 32 5.05 7.39 0.80
CA VAL A 32 4.65 8.76 1.14
C VAL A 32 4.56 9.65 -0.12
N ALA A 33 5.46 9.45 -1.09
CA ALA A 33 5.41 10.19 -2.34
C ALA A 33 4.16 9.83 -3.18
N VAL A 34 3.81 8.54 -3.27
CA VAL A 34 2.61 8.04 -3.98
C VAL A 34 1.31 8.55 -3.33
N GLU A 35 1.27 8.66 -1.99
CA GLU A 35 0.13 9.22 -1.25
C GLU A 35 -0.16 10.70 -1.57
N ASN A 36 0.76 11.43 -2.22
CA ASN A 36 0.46 12.79 -2.68
C ASN A 36 -0.70 12.85 -3.68
N THR A 37 -1.12 11.70 -4.22
CA THR A 37 -2.35 11.54 -5.02
C THR A 37 -3.62 11.86 -4.22
N PHE A 38 -3.60 11.69 -2.89
CA PHE A 38 -4.72 12.03 -2.01
C PHE A 38 -4.64 13.48 -1.50
N PRO A 39 -5.79 14.09 -1.13
CA PRO A 39 -5.84 15.29 -0.32
C PRO A 39 -5.07 15.12 1.00
N LYS A 40 -4.45 16.20 1.52
CA LYS A 40 -3.55 16.13 2.68
C LYS A 40 -4.15 15.42 3.91
N GLN A 41 -5.44 15.61 4.16
CA GLN A 41 -6.17 15.03 5.30
C GLN A 41 -6.48 13.53 5.17
N GLU A 42 -6.42 12.98 3.95
CA GLU A 42 -6.69 11.57 3.67
C GLU A 42 -5.40 10.73 3.56
N ARG A 43 -4.23 11.38 3.57
CA ARG A 43 -2.95 10.70 3.38
C ARG A 43 -2.58 9.81 4.55
N CYS A 44 -2.04 8.65 4.23
CA CYS A 44 -1.31 7.83 5.18
C CYS A 44 -0.04 8.56 5.63
N SER A 45 0.19 8.64 6.95
CA SER A 45 1.39 9.26 7.51
C SER A 45 2.61 8.34 7.37
N GLU A 46 3.81 8.91 7.42
CA GLU A 46 5.06 8.13 7.39
C GLU A 46 5.13 7.09 8.52
N GLU A 47 4.66 7.45 9.72
CA GLU A 47 4.62 6.55 10.87
C GLU A 47 3.66 5.37 10.63
N LYS A 48 2.50 5.61 10.02
CA LYS A 48 1.56 4.53 9.65
C LYS A 48 2.19 3.58 8.63
N PHE A 49 2.96 4.07 7.67
CA PHE A 49 3.72 3.19 6.77
C PHE A 49 4.75 2.36 7.53
N GLN A 50 5.50 2.96 8.45
CA GLN A 50 6.45 2.22 9.29
C GLN A 50 5.76 1.10 10.07
N TYR A 51 4.59 1.37 10.64
CA TYR A 51 3.77 0.38 11.33
C TYR A 51 3.39 -0.78 10.40
N HIS A 52 2.74 -0.51 9.26
CA HIS A 52 2.26 -1.58 8.37
C HIS A 52 3.39 -2.42 7.77
N LEU A 53 4.48 -1.78 7.32
CA LEU A 53 5.63 -2.47 6.73
C LEU A 53 6.42 -3.27 7.76
N THR A 54 6.22 -3.02 9.06
CA THR A 54 6.85 -3.76 10.16
C THR A 54 5.95 -4.86 10.69
N MET A 55 4.68 -4.56 10.92
CA MET A 55 3.73 -5.43 11.63
C MET A 55 2.96 -6.37 10.71
N CYS A 56 2.83 -6.04 9.42
CA CYS A 56 2.15 -6.87 8.43
C CYS A 56 2.75 -6.71 7.02
N PRO A 57 4.07 -6.93 6.84
CA PRO A 57 4.75 -6.74 5.55
C PRO A 57 4.16 -7.62 4.43
N GLU A 58 3.61 -8.78 4.77
CA GLU A 58 3.00 -9.72 3.82
C GLU A 58 1.71 -9.19 3.18
N LEU A 59 1.08 -8.19 3.80
CA LEU A 59 -0.13 -7.50 3.31
C LEU A 59 0.18 -6.12 2.71
N THR A 60 1.44 -5.85 2.42
CA THR A 60 1.89 -4.61 1.79
C THR A 60 2.51 -4.91 0.43
N LEU A 61 1.92 -4.39 -0.64
CA LEU A 61 2.32 -4.69 -2.02
C LEU A 61 2.56 -3.40 -2.79
N GLY A 62 3.68 -3.32 -3.49
CA GLY A 62 4.02 -2.22 -4.38
C GLY A 62 3.99 -2.63 -5.85
N LEU A 63 3.51 -1.72 -6.69
CA LEU A 63 3.63 -1.77 -8.14
C LEU A 63 4.78 -0.87 -8.58
N PHE A 64 5.77 -1.44 -9.25
CA PHE A 64 6.99 -0.76 -9.66
C PHE A 64 7.14 -0.76 -11.18
N ILE A 65 7.88 0.23 -11.70
CA ILE A 65 8.37 0.27 -13.07
C ILE A 65 9.89 0.20 -13.05
N ASN A 66 10.45 -0.70 -13.85
CA ASN A 66 11.86 -0.67 -14.21
C ASN A 66 12.11 0.49 -15.18
N THR A 67 12.86 1.47 -14.72
CA THR A 67 13.39 2.56 -15.52
C THR A 67 14.79 2.20 -16.00
N SER A 68 15.35 2.96 -16.93
CA SER A 68 16.77 2.83 -17.34
C SER A 68 17.76 3.21 -16.24
N SER A 69 17.29 3.75 -15.11
CA SER A 69 18.08 3.99 -13.90
C SER A 69 18.22 2.73 -13.06
N THR A 70 19.24 2.69 -12.21
CA THR A 70 19.60 1.52 -11.39
C THR A 70 18.51 1.06 -10.40
N SER A 71 17.56 1.93 -10.02
CA SER A 71 16.49 1.62 -9.06
C SER A 71 15.10 1.72 -9.69
N PRO A 72 14.23 0.71 -9.50
CA PRO A 72 12.83 0.78 -9.90
C PRO A 72 12.05 1.90 -9.20
N VAL A 73 11.04 2.44 -9.89
CA VAL A 73 10.18 3.51 -9.36
C VAL A 73 8.85 2.93 -8.89
N LEU A 74 8.43 3.22 -7.65
CA LEU A 74 7.11 2.85 -7.14
C LEU A 74 6.04 3.74 -7.76
N ILE A 75 5.03 3.14 -8.38
CA ILE A 75 3.92 3.84 -9.05
C ILE A 75 2.55 3.54 -8.43
N GLY A 76 2.49 2.65 -7.46
CA GLY A 76 1.28 2.39 -6.71
C GLY A 76 1.54 1.42 -5.57
N HIS A 77 0.67 1.44 -4.57
CA HIS A 77 0.75 0.53 -3.43
C HIS A 77 -0.63 0.09 -2.95
N VAL A 78 -0.65 -1.07 -2.31
CA VAL A 78 -1.73 -1.56 -1.47
C VAL A 78 -1.16 -1.77 -0.08
N ILE A 79 -1.78 -1.13 0.91
CA ILE A 79 -1.46 -1.30 2.33
C ILE A 79 -2.69 -1.86 3.00
N ALA A 80 -2.53 -2.99 3.69
CA ALA A 80 -3.62 -3.65 4.38
C ALA A 80 -3.18 -4.22 5.73
N THR A 81 -4.15 -4.42 6.62
CA THR A 81 -4.00 -5.13 7.88
C THR A 81 -4.87 -6.37 7.89
N ARG A 82 -4.54 -7.28 8.82
CA ARG A 82 -5.33 -8.48 9.06
C ARG A 82 -6.25 -8.22 10.25
N SER A 83 -7.48 -8.75 10.23
CA SER A 83 -8.42 -8.68 11.36
C SER A 83 -9.15 -10.00 11.58
N SER A 84 -9.47 -10.29 12.84
CA SER A 84 -10.32 -11.42 13.24
C SER A 84 -11.81 -11.13 13.08
N ALA A 85 -12.19 -9.85 12.91
CA ALA A 85 -13.57 -9.47 12.68
C ALA A 85 -14.05 -9.91 11.29
N THR A 86 -15.33 -10.26 11.17
CA THR A 86 -15.97 -10.63 9.89
C THR A 86 -16.19 -9.43 8.96
N ARG A 87 -16.02 -8.22 9.48
CA ARG A 87 -16.15 -6.95 8.78
C ARG A 87 -15.00 -6.04 9.19
N VAL A 88 -14.59 -5.13 8.31
CA VAL A 88 -13.64 -4.08 8.65
C VAL A 88 -14.23 -3.23 9.78
N THR A 89 -13.42 -3.01 10.83
CA THR A 89 -13.78 -2.17 11.98
C THR A 89 -12.83 -0.99 12.06
N ASP A 90 -13.27 0.10 12.70
CA ASP A 90 -12.40 1.25 12.95
C ASP A 90 -11.12 0.83 13.69
N GLY A 91 -11.25 -0.04 14.69
CA GLY A 91 -10.13 -0.60 15.43
C GLY A 91 -9.10 -1.31 14.54
N SER A 92 -9.53 -2.14 13.58
CA SER A 92 -8.61 -2.81 12.64
C SER A 92 -7.88 -1.87 11.67
N MET A 93 -8.41 -0.66 11.48
CA MET A 93 -7.85 0.39 10.62
C MET A 93 -6.96 1.39 11.39
N GLU A 94 -6.97 1.31 12.73
CA GLU A 94 -6.18 2.16 13.61
C GLU A 94 -4.74 1.66 13.79
N MET A 95 -3.86 2.55 14.24
CA MET A 95 -2.49 2.24 14.61
C MET A 95 -2.36 2.39 16.14
N PRO A 96 -1.99 1.33 16.88
CA PRO A 96 -1.80 1.42 18.34
C PRO A 96 -0.70 2.44 18.70
N ALA A 97 -0.92 3.29 19.70
CA ALA A 97 0.06 4.33 20.08
C ALA A 97 1.41 3.77 20.57
N ASN A 98 1.43 2.54 21.09
CA ASN A 98 2.62 1.86 21.60
C ASN A 98 3.13 0.77 20.64
N TRP A 99 2.78 0.83 19.35
CA TRP A 99 3.08 -0.24 18.39
C TRP A 99 4.56 -0.59 18.30
N GLN A 100 5.47 0.38 18.46
CA GLN A 100 6.92 0.16 18.42
C GLN A 100 7.42 -0.78 19.52
N SER A 101 6.67 -0.88 20.63
CA SER A 101 7.01 -1.74 21.77
C SER A 101 6.34 -3.11 21.69
N LEU A 102 5.48 -3.33 20.68
CA LEU A 102 4.74 -4.58 20.54
C LEU A 102 5.52 -5.59 19.70
N PRO A 103 5.58 -6.85 20.12
CA PRO A 103 6.03 -7.93 19.25
C PRO A 103 5.12 -8.05 18.01
N VAL A 104 5.71 -8.38 16.86
CA VAL A 104 5.01 -8.48 15.56
C VAL A 104 3.89 -9.52 15.58
N ASP A 105 4.02 -10.56 16.39
CA ASP A 105 3.05 -11.65 16.55
C ASP A 105 1.96 -11.37 17.60
N LYS A 106 1.97 -10.18 18.23
CA LYS A 106 1.00 -9.82 19.26
C LYS A 106 -0.03 -8.79 18.79
N VAL A 107 -1.25 -9.02 19.25
CA VAL A 107 -2.39 -8.14 19.07
C VAL A 107 -2.35 -7.01 20.11
N ALA A 108 -2.57 -5.78 19.68
CA ALA A 108 -2.79 -4.67 20.59
C ALA A 108 -4.27 -4.64 21.04
N SER A 109 -4.52 -4.48 22.34
CA SER A 109 -5.87 -4.28 22.86
C SER A 109 -5.95 -3.04 23.74
N VAL A 110 -6.97 -2.23 23.51
CA VAL A 110 -7.28 -1.03 24.29
C VAL A 110 -8.75 -1.12 24.71
N ASN A 111 -9.02 -1.10 26.01
CA ASN A 111 -10.37 -1.21 26.58
C ASN A 111 -11.15 -2.45 26.09
N GLY A 112 -10.47 -3.59 25.93
CA GLY A 112 -11.07 -4.85 25.46
C GLY A 112 -11.40 -4.86 23.95
N ARG A 113 -11.02 -3.81 23.21
CA ARG A 113 -11.11 -3.77 21.75
C ARG A 113 -9.75 -4.05 21.14
N ILE A 114 -9.73 -4.77 20.03
CA ILE A 114 -8.53 -5.04 19.28
C ILE A 114 -8.24 -3.84 18.36
N ILE A 115 -6.98 -3.39 18.35
CA ILE A 115 -6.52 -2.23 17.58
C ILE A 115 -5.39 -2.68 16.64
N GLY A 116 -5.50 -2.27 15.38
CA GLY A 116 -4.53 -2.54 14.33
C GLY A 116 -4.56 -3.97 13.79
N SER A 117 -3.41 -4.41 13.27
CA SER A 117 -3.25 -5.71 12.63
C SER A 117 -3.26 -6.87 13.63
N GLU A 118 -3.95 -7.93 13.25
CA GLU A 118 -4.10 -9.17 14.01
C GLU A 118 -3.46 -10.34 13.25
N PRO A 119 -2.32 -10.90 13.72
CA PRO A 119 -1.56 -11.90 12.95
C PRO A 119 -2.36 -13.15 12.53
N ILE A 120 -3.32 -13.57 13.35
CA ILE A 120 -4.16 -14.76 13.12
C ILE A 120 -5.53 -14.44 12.50
N GLY A 121 -5.79 -13.19 12.13
CA GLY A 121 -7.08 -12.79 11.56
C GLY A 121 -7.37 -13.45 10.20
N GLY A 122 -8.65 -13.75 9.96
CA GLY A 122 -9.12 -14.35 8.70
C GLY A 122 -9.51 -13.33 7.63
N SER A 123 -9.67 -12.07 8.01
CA SER A 123 -10.10 -10.98 7.13
C SER A 123 -8.94 -10.03 6.82
N VAL A 124 -8.98 -9.39 5.66
CA VAL A 124 -8.03 -8.35 5.27
C VAL A 124 -8.77 -7.03 5.15
N ALA A 125 -8.28 -6.01 5.85
CA ALA A 125 -8.77 -4.64 5.79
C ALA A 125 -7.78 -3.80 4.97
N VAL A 126 -8.23 -3.21 3.86
CA VAL A 126 -7.35 -2.38 3.01
C VAL A 126 -7.35 -0.95 3.56
N ASN A 127 -6.19 -0.49 4.04
CA ASN A 127 -5.99 0.82 4.63
C ASN A 127 -5.73 1.91 3.58
N SER A 128 -4.92 1.58 2.57
CA SER A 128 -4.63 2.48 1.46
C SER A 128 -4.44 1.71 0.16
N LEU A 129 -4.98 2.28 -0.92
CA LEU A 129 -4.78 1.84 -2.30
C LEU A 129 -4.56 3.08 -3.17
N ALA A 130 -3.34 3.25 -3.65
CA ALA A 130 -2.94 4.42 -4.43
C ALA A 130 -2.23 4.01 -5.71
N VAL A 131 -2.50 4.72 -6.80
CA VAL A 131 -1.78 4.58 -8.08
C VAL A 131 -1.53 5.97 -8.63
N VAL A 132 -0.28 6.32 -8.92
CA VAL A 132 0.04 7.59 -9.56
C VAL A 132 -0.32 7.52 -11.04
N ARG A 133 -0.88 8.62 -11.55
CA ARG A 133 -1.20 8.73 -12.97
C ARG A 133 0.07 8.99 -13.76
N ILE A 134 0.51 8.00 -14.53
CA ILE A 134 1.63 8.15 -15.47
C ILE A 134 1.04 8.75 -16.75
N LEU A 135 1.04 10.08 -16.85
CA LEU A 135 0.76 10.72 -18.14
C LEU A 135 1.92 10.40 -19.08
N GLY A 136 1.57 9.83 -20.24
CA GLY A 136 2.50 9.21 -21.19
C GLY A 136 3.81 9.97 -21.38
N VAL A 137 4.90 9.19 -21.48
CA VAL A 137 6.29 9.62 -21.64
C VAL A 137 6.49 10.66 -22.78
N GLY A 138 5.54 10.77 -23.71
CA GLY A 138 5.51 11.78 -24.77
C GLY A 138 5.32 13.23 -24.32
N VAL A 139 4.72 13.50 -23.14
CA VAL A 139 4.56 14.88 -22.64
C VAL A 139 5.88 15.44 -22.09
N TRP A 140 6.75 14.58 -21.55
CA TRP A 140 8.09 14.97 -21.11
C TRP A 140 9.04 15.21 -22.29
N LEU A 141 8.88 14.47 -23.40
CA LEU A 141 9.68 14.66 -24.61
C LEU A 141 9.40 16.00 -25.31
N LEU A 142 8.19 16.56 -25.16
CA LEU A 142 7.79 17.84 -25.77
C LEU A 142 8.08 19.07 -24.89
N ARG A 143 8.74 18.89 -23.74
CA ARG A 143 9.09 19.97 -22.79
C ARG A 143 10.58 20.08 -22.50
N GLY A 144 11.44 19.56 -23.36
CA GLY A 144 12.89 19.67 -23.23
C GLY A 144 13.59 19.78 -24.58
N SER A 145 13.68 21.01 -25.09
CA SER A 145 14.64 21.46 -26.12
C SER A 145 15.09 22.86 -25.76
#